data_AF-A0A6S6TQQ3-F1
#
_entry.id   AF-A0A6S6TQQ3-F1
#
_cell.length_a   1.000
_cell.length_b   1.000
_cell.length_c   1.000
_cell.angle_alpha   90.00
_cell.angle_beta   90.00
_cell.angle_gamma   90.00
#
_symmetry.space_group_name_H-M   'P 1'
#
loop_
_entity.id
_entity.type
_entity.pdbx_description
1 polymer ?
#
loop_
_entity_poly.entity_id
_entity_poly.type
_entity_poly.pdbx_seq_one_letter_code
_entity_poly.pdbx_strand_id
1 'polypeptide(L)'
;MTESRHALISHLQDRVRDGQPPSALLNHMALDLDIKDQVELMKYFVEAFDLTLGEVTAIGAWWYEDEREMNDTDIDFYISPLLKGWLENNA
;
A
#
# COMPACT_ATOMS: atom_id res chain seq x y z
N MET A 1 -10.30 -0.10 -17.22
CA MET A 1 -9.85 1.28 -17.47
C MET A 1 -8.53 1.38 -16.74
N THR A 2 -7.39 1.46 -17.42
CA THR A 2 -6.08 1.43 -16.75
C THR A 2 -5.80 2.82 -16.20
N GLU A 3 -5.81 2.99 -14.88
CA GLU A 3 -5.32 4.23 -14.29
C GLU A 3 -3.86 4.42 -14.66
N SER A 4 -3.48 5.65 -15.03
CA SER A 4 -2.05 5.96 -15.19
C SER A 4 -1.35 5.84 -13.83
N ARG A 5 -0.11 5.34 -13.81
CA ARG A 5 0.72 5.20 -12.60
C ARG A 5 0.69 6.43 -11.68
N HIS A 6 0.81 7.64 -12.25
CA HIS A 6 0.74 8.90 -11.50
C HIS A 6 -0.62 9.15 -10.85
N ALA A 7 -1.71 8.81 -11.54
CA ALA A 7 -3.07 8.95 -11.00
C ALA A 7 -3.28 7.98 -9.83
N LEU A 8 -2.81 6.74 -9.96
CA LEU A 8 -2.87 5.77 -8.87
C LEU A 8 -2.07 6.24 -7.65
N ILE A 9 -0.84 6.74 -7.85
CA ILE A 9 -0.03 7.30 -6.75
C ILE A 9 -0.77 8.42 -6.03
N SER A 10 -1.31 9.39 -6.76
CA SER A 10 -2.10 10.48 -6.18
C SER A 10 -3.30 9.92 -5.41
N HIS A 11 -3.99 8.92 -5.97
CA HIS A 11 -5.16 8.31 -5.34
C HIS A 11 -4.79 7.60 -4.02
N LEU A 12 -3.67 6.87 -3.97
CA LEU A 12 -3.18 6.22 -2.75
C LEU A 12 -2.84 7.25 -1.67
N GLN A 13 -2.18 8.35 -2.06
CA GLN A 13 -1.84 9.45 -1.15
C GLN A 13 -3.10 10.10 -0.55
N ASP A 14 -4.12 10.36 -1.38
CA ASP A 14 -5.38 10.95 -0.92
C ASP A 14 -6.12 10.02 0.05
N ARG A 15 -6.17 8.71 -0.24
CA ARG A 15 -6.76 7.72 0.68
C ARG A 15 -6.06 7.67 2.04
N VAL A 16 -4.73 7.79 2.07
CA VAL A 16 -3.98 7.84 3.34
C VAL A 16 -4.27 9.12 4.11
N ARG A 17 -4.39 10.27 3.43
CA ARG A 17 -4.81 11.53 4.06
C ARG A 17 -6.23 11.45 4.63
N ASP A 18 -7.11 10.68 3.98
CA ASP A 18 -8.46 10.38 4.46
C ASP A 18 -8.50 9.34 5.59
N GLY A 19 -7.34 8.85 6.05
CA GLY A 19 -7.21 7.92 7.17
C GLY A 19 -7.46 6.45 6.81
N GLN A 20 -7.40 6.08 5.53
CA GLN A 20 -7.50 4.68 5.13
C GLN A 20 -6.25 3.89 5.55
N PRO A 21 -6.42 2.65 6.04
CA PRO A 21 -5.30 1.81 6.45
C PRO A 21 -4.59 1.17 5.24
N PRO A 22 -3.32 0.72 5.40
CA PRO A 22 -2.55 0.06 4.35
C PRO A 22 -3.28 -1.08 3.63
N SER A 23 -4.00 -1.93 4.38
CA SER A 23 -4.79 -3.04 3.87
C SER A 23 -5.87 -2.57 2.88
N ALA A 24 -6.55 -1.46 3.15
CA ALA A 24 -7.55 -0.90 2.25
C ALA A 24 -6.94 -0.41 0.93
N LEU A 25 -5.71 0.13 0.97
CA LEU A 25 -4.97 0.53 -0.22
C LEU A 25 -4.54 -0.68 -1.05
N LEU A 26 -4.01 -1.72 -0.38
CA LEU A 26 -3.60 -2.96 -1.02
C LEU A 26 -4.79 -3.71 -1.64
N ASN A 27 -5.91 -3.79 -0.91
CA ASN A 27 -7.15 -4.37 -1.41
C ASN A 27 -7.65 -3.62 -2.64
N HIS A 28 -7.61 -2.28 -2.64
CA HIS A 28 -7.99 -1.49 -3.82
C HIS A 28 -7.12 -1.86 -5.04
N MET A 29 -5.79 -1.90 -4.89
CA MET A 29 -4.90 -2.28 -5.99
C MET A 29 -5.09 -3.73 -6.45
N ALA A 30 -5.25 -4.67 -5.51
CA ALA A 30 -5.32 -6.09 -5.82
C ALA A 30 -6.70 -6.53 -6.34
N LEU A 31 -7.79 -5.96 -5.83
CA LEU A 31 -9.15 -6.36 -6.16
C LEU A 31 -9.76 -5.48 -7.25
N ASP A 32 -9.62 -4.17 -7.14
CA ASP A 32 -10.29 -3.24 -8.07
C ASP A 32 -9.46 -3.00 -9.33
N LEU A 33 -8.12 -2.98 -9.19
CA LEU A 33 -7.18 -2.70 -10.28
C LEU A 33 -6.47 -3.96 -10.82
N ASP A 34 -6.75 -5.13 -10.24
CA ASP A 34 -6.19 -6.44 -10.63
C ASP A 34 -4.65 -6.50 -10.60
N ILE A 35 -4.02 -5.74 -9.71
CA ILE A 35 -2.55 -5.77 -9.52
C ILE A 35 -2.21 -6.93 -8.58
N LYS A 36 -1.91 -8.09 -9.17
CA LYS A 36 -1.67 -9.35 -8.44
C LYS A 36 -0.19 -9.63 -8.12
N ASP A 37 0.73 -8.81 -8.63
CA ASP A 37 2.16 -8.97 -8.38
C ASP A 37 2.59 -8.19 -7.12
N GLN A 38 3.14 -8.90 -6.15
CA GLN A 38 3.48 -8.30 -4.85
C GLN A 38 4.65 -7.34 -4.94
N VAL A 39 5.58 -7.61 -5.86
CA VAL A 39 6.68 -6.68 -6.15
C VAL A 39 6.13 -5.41 -6.78
N GLU A 40 5.07 -5.50 -7.60
CA GLU A 40 4.41 -4.32 -8.15
C GLU A 40 3.68 -3.52 -7.06
N LEU A 41 2.94 -4.17 -6.16
CA LEU A 41 2.32 -3.50 -5.00
C LEU A 41 3.36 -2.77 -4.14
N MET A 42 4.49 -3.44 -3.83
CA MET A 42 5.61 -2.83 -3.11
C MET A 42 6.15 -1.60 -3.83
N LYS A 43 6.33 -1.66 -5.15
CA LYS A 43 6.81 -0.52 -5.96
C LYS A 43 5.86 0.67 -5.89
N TYR A 44 4.54 0.44 -5.93
CA TYR A 44 3.57 1.54 -5.78
C TYR A 44 3.65 2.20 -4.40
N PHE A 45 3.83 1.43 -3.33
CA PHE A 45 4.01 1.99 -1.98
C PHE A 45 5.31 2.79 -1.86
N VAL A 46 6.43 2.27 -2.40
CA VAL A 46 7.71 2.99 -2.45
C VAL A 46 7.55 4.33 -3.15
N GLU A 47 6.95 4.31 -4.35
CA GLU A 47 6.79 5.50 -5.17
C GLU A 47 5.79 6.50 -4.58
N ALA A 48 4.69 6.01 -3.98
CA ALA A 48 3.65 6.87 -3.43
C ALA A 48 4.03 7.54 -2.11
N PHE A 49 4.83 6.88 -1.27
CA PHE A 49 5.08 7.30 0.11
C PHE A 49 6.56 7.58 0.40
N ASP A 50 7.41 7.67 -0.63
CA ASP A 50 8.86 7.90 -0.50
C ASP A 50 9.53 6.91 0.47
N LEU A 51 9.13 5.63 0.37
CA LEU A 51 9.63 4.54 1.19
C LEU A 51 10.68 3.73 0.42
N THR A 52 11.49 2.94 1.12
CA THR A 52 12.39 1.97 0.52
C THR A 52 11.74 0.60 0.36
N LEU A 53 12.24 -0.22 -0.57
CA LEU A 53 11.79 -1.61 -0.72
C LEU A 53 11.95 -2.43 0.57
N GLY A 54 12.95 -2.09 1.40
CA GLY A 54 13.19 -2.75 2.69
C GLY A 54 12.07 -2.50 3.69
N GLU A 55 11.56 -1.27 3.73
CA GLU A 55 10.49 -0.85 4.65
C GLU A 55 9.14 -1.47 4.30
N VAL A 56 8.90 -1.76 3.01
CA VAL A 56 7.63 -2.34 2.53
C VAL A 56 7.68 -3.85 2.30
N THR A 57 8.73 -4.54 2.79
CA THR A 57 8.90 -5.99 2.62
C THR A 57 7.73 -6.82 3.15
N ALA A 58 7.05 -6.35 4.20
CA ALA A 58 5.86 -6.98 4.76
C ALA A 58 4.74 -7.18 3.72
N ILE A 59 4.63 -6.30 2.72
CA ILE A 59 3.66 -6.43 1.63
C ILE A 59 3.92 -7.70 0.80
N GLY A 60 5.17 -8.14 0.67
CA GLY A 60 5.53 -9.38 -0.02
C GLY A 60 4.97 -10.64 0.66
N ALA A 61 4.69 -10.56 1.96
CA ALA A 61 4.11 -11.62 2.78
C ALA A 61 2.59 -11.52 2.92
N TRP A 62 1.96 -10.47 2.40
CA TRP A 62 0.52 -10.22 2.51
C TRP A 62 -0.28 -10.75 1.31
N TRP A 63 -1.50 -11.24 1.55
CA TRP A 63 -2.52 -11.48 0.52
C TRP A 63 -3.94 -11.33 1.07
N TYR A 64 -4.85 -10.81 0.25
CA TYR A 64 -6.24 -10.50 0.64
C TYR A 64 -7.12 -11.73 0.93
N GLU A 65 -6.72 -12.93 0.48
CA GLU A 65 -7.44 -14.19 0.74
C GLU A 65 -6.94 -14.92 2.01
N ASP A 66 -6.04 -14.28 2.77
CA ASP A 66 -5.43 -14.87 3.99
C ASP A 66 -4.64 -16.17 3.72
N GLU A 67 -4.19 -16.36 2.47
CA GLU A 67 -3.44 -17.55 2.05
C GLU A 67 -1.92 -17.44 2.29
N ARG A 68 -1.45 -16.30 2.81
CA ARG A 68 -0.03 -16.03 3.08
C ARG A 68 0.26 -15.83 4.58
N GLU A 69 1.48 -15.42 4.89
CA GLU A 69 1.95 -15.23 6.26
C GLU A 69 1.35 -14.00 6.96
N MET A 70 0.84 -13.02 6.20
CA MET A 70 0.22 -11.80 6.73
C MET A 70 -1.19 -11.58 6.19
N ASN A 71 -2.10 -11.21 7.10
CA ASN A 71 -3.44 -10.71 6.78
C ASN A 71 -3.51 -9.17 6.87
N ASP A 72 -4.71 -8.62 6.70
CA ASP A 72 -4.99 -7.19 6.77
C ASP A 72 -4.61 -6.57 8.13
N THR A 73 -4.81 -7.29 9.24
CA THR A 73 -4.44 -6.81 10.58
C THR A 73 -2.92 -6.71 10.73
N ASP A 74 -2.19 -7.72 10.26
CA ASP A 74 -0.73 -7.75 10.33
C ASP A 74 -0.12 -6.63 9.46
N ILE A 75 -0.60 -6.47 8.22
CA ILE A 75 -0.05 -5.47 7.32
C ILE A 75 -0.34 -4.05 7.80
N ASP A 76 -1.52 -3.81 8.38
CA ASP A 76 -1.87 -2.51 8.97
C ASP A 76 -0.95 -2.18 10.14
N PHE A 77 -0.63 -3.16 10.98
CA PHE A 77 0.29 -2.98 12.10
C PHE A 77 1.70 -2.58 11.64
N TYR A 78 2.24 -3.25 10.62
CA TYR A 78 3.60 -3.00 10.14
C TYR A 78 3.74 -1.72 9.30
N ILE A 79 2.76 -1.42 8.44
CA ILE A 79 2.89 -0.33 7.45
C ILE A 79 2.31 1.00 7.94
N SER A 80 1.31 1.00 8.82
CA SER A 80 0.70 2.26 9.31
C SER A 80 1.71 3.23 9.95
N PRO A 81 2.71 2.80 10.75
CA PRO A 81 3.72 3.71 11.28
C PRO A 81 4.51 4.44 10.20
N LEU A 82 4.79 3.78 9.08
CA LEU A 82 5.52 4.36 7.94
C LEU A 82 4.68 5.45 7.25
N LEU A 83 3.41 5.13 6.97
CA LEU A 83 2.48 6.09 6.35
C LEU A 83 2.20 7.28 7.26
N LYS A 84 2.15 7.07 8.57
CA LYS A 84 2.05 8.15 9.54
C LYS A 84 3.28 9.06 9.50
N GLY A 85 4.48 8.50 9.46
CA GLY A 85 5.71 9.27 9.31
C GLY A 85 5.74 10.05 7.99
N TRP A 86 5.24 9.47 6.90
CA TRP A 86 5.08 10.18 5.63
C TRP A 86 4.08 11.35 5.75
N LEU A 87 2.90 11.13 6.36
CA LEU A 87 1.89 12.16 6.57
C LEU A 87 2.44 13.34 7.39
N GLU A 88 3.18 13.07 8.47
CA GLU A 88 3.76 14.11 9.31
C GLU A 88 4.77 15.01 8.57
N ASN A 89 5.43 14.47 7.54
CA ASN A 89 6.41 15.19 6.71
C ASN A 89 5.80 15.88 5.48
N ASN A 90 4.55 15.57 5.13
CA ASN A 90 3.88 16.00 3.89
C ASN A 90 2.48 16.62 4.13
N ALA A 91 2.20 17.03 5.37
CA ALA A 91 0.97 17.71 5.77
C ALA A 91 0.97 19.21 5.46
#